data_AF-A0A816Y762-F1
#
_entry.id   AF-A0A816Y762-F1
#
_cell.length_a   1.000
_cell.length_b   1.000
_cell.length_c   1.000
_cell.angle_alpha   90.00
_cell.angle_beta   90.00
_cell.angle_gamma   90.00
#
_symmetry.space_group_name_H-M   'P 1'
#
loop_
_entity.id
_entity.type
_entity.pdbx_description
1 polymer ?
#
loop_
_entity_poly.entity_id
_entity_poly.type
_entity_poly.pdbx_seq_one_letter_code
_entity_poly.pdbx_strand_id
1 'polypeptide(L)'
;MDIQFVFDPYVCAKYLMSYTTKPEREMSLLLEATHKECREGNMSAREETKKLTGTFFNHRQVSVQEAIYRAAGVPLPYSSRKVIFISSHSNSCRFLKPQHILKQMDQENSDIYMSNLADKYFDRPLDSDSNICMADFASDYDIVSATRSAKKPRNSIKNL
;
A
#
# COMPACT_ATOMS: atom_id res chain seq x y z
N MET A 1 -37.66 -10.07 14.75
CA MET A 1 -37.13 -10.43 13.42
C MET A 1 -38.15 -9.90 12.43
N ASP A 2 -37.78 -8.96 11.56
CA ASP A 2 -38.67 -8.43 10.52
C ASP A 2 -38.60 -9.33 9.29
N ILE A 3 -39.74 -9.89 8.88
CA ILE A 3 -39.86 -10.70 7.67
C ILE A 3 -40.70 -9.92 6.67
N GLN A 4 -40.07 -9.48 5.57
CA GLN A 4 -40.72 -8.74 4.49
C GLN A 4 -40.68 -9.53 3.18
N PHE A 5 -41.74 -9.41 2.39
CA PHE A 5 -41.78 -9.97 1.04
C PHE A 5 -40.79 -9.23 0.12
N VAL A 6 -39.97 -9.99 -0.60
CA VAL A 6 -39.01 -9.46 -1.57
C VAL A 6 -39.68 -9.38 -2.93
N PHE A 7 -39.96 -8.16 -3.40
CA PHE A 7 -40.55 -7.91 -4.72
C PHE A 7 -39.51 -7.73 -5.83
N ASP A 8 -38.25 -7.44 -5.47
CA ASP A 8 -37.14 -7.21 -6.40
C ASP A 8 -35.82 -7.73 -5.79
N PRO A 9 -35.10 -8.65 -6.46
CA PRO A 9 -33.80 -9.15 -6.00
C PRO A 9 -32.73 -8.04 -5.85
N TYR A 10 -32.77 -6.97 -6.64
CA TYR A 10 -31.81 -5.86 -6.52
C TYR A 10 -32.00 -5.07 -5.23
N VAL A 11 -33.25 -4.89 -4.79
CA VAL A 11 -33.57 -4.24 -3.51
C VAL A 11 -33.02 -5.07 -2.34
N CYS A 12 -33.12 -6.40 -2.42
CA CYS A 12 -32.54 -7.30 -1.42
C CYS A 12 -31.01 -7.16 -1.36
N ALA A 13 -30.33 -7.21 -2.52
CA ALA A 13 -28.88 -7.03 -2.57
C ALA A 13 -28.43 -5.66 -2.02
N LYS A 14 -29.14 -4.59 -2.38
CA LYS A 14 -28.90 -3.23 -1.85
C LYS A 14 -29.08 -3.18 -0.34
N TYR A 15 -30.12 -3.80 0.20
CA TYR A 15 -30.38 -3.86 1.63
C TYR A 15 -29.27 -4.60 2.37
N LEU A 16 -28.90 -5.79 1.90
CA LEU A 16 -27.80 -6.58 2.47
C LEU A 16 -26.50 -5.77 2.47
N MET A 17 -26.14 -5.18 1.33
CA MET A 17 -24.94 -4.34 1.20
C MET A 17 -24.98 -3.16 2.17
N SER A 18 -26.11 -2.46 2.27
CA SER A 18 -26.28 -1.31 3.16
C SER A 18 -26.14 -1.71 4.63
N TYR A 19 -26.59 -2.91 4.99
CA TYR A 19 -26.45 -3.43 6.35
C TYR A 19 -24.99 -3.83 6.64
N THR A 20 -24.36 -4.58 5.73
CA THR A 20 -22.97 -5.02 5.90
C THR A 20 -21.99 -3.87 5.92
N THR A 21 -22.26 -2.80 5.16
CA THR A 21 -21.36 -1.62 5.05
C THR A 21 -21.72 -0.47 6.01
N LYS A 22 -22.66 -0.71 6.94
CA LYS A 22 -23.09 0.29 7.93
C LYS A 22 -21.92 0.83 8.78
N PRO A 23 -21.04 0.01 9.39
CA PRO A 23 -19.94 0.54 10.20
C PRO A 23 -18.94 1.34 9.36
N GLU A 24 -18.72 0.96 8.09
CA GLU A 24 -17.89 1.70 7.15
C GLU A 24 -18.50 3.06 6.83
N ARG A 25 -19.81 3.13 6.62
CA ARG A 25 -20.52 4.40 6.41
C ARG A 25 -20.41 5.33 7.61
N GLU A 26 -20.60 4.81 8.82
CA GLU A 26 -20.45 5.59 10.07
C GLU A 26 -19.02 6.13 10.21
N MET A 27 -18.01 5.30 9.90
CA MET A 27 -16.62 5.72 9.87
C MET A 27 -16.37 6.81 8.81
N SER A 28 -16.89 6.68 7.60
CA SER A 28 -16.74 7.68 6.55
C SER A 28 -17.30 9.05 6.96
N LEU A 29 -18.49 9.08 7.59
CA LEU A 29 -19.09 10.33 8.09
C LEU A 29 -18.22 10.99 9.17
N LEU A 30 -17.65 10.20 10.07
CA LEU A 30 -16.77 10.68 11.13
C LEU A 30 -15.47 11.28 10.57
N LEU A 31 -14.87 10.60 9.58
CA LEU A 31 -13.66 11.07 8.91
C LEU A 31 -13.93 12.35 8.11
N GLU A 32 -15.08 12.45 7.44
CA GLU A 32 -15.47 13.65 6.70
C GLU A 32 -15.68 14.85 7.63
N ALA A 33 -16.31 14.65 8.79
CA ALA A 33 -16.43 15.67 9.83
C ALA A 33 -15.06 16.11 10.35
N THR A 34 -14.18 15.15 10.66
CA THR A 34 -12.80 15.43 11.13
C THR A 34 -12.01 16.22 10.09
N HIS A 35 -12.10 15.86 8.81
CA HIS A 35 -11.45 16.55 7.71
C HIS A 35 -11.98 17.98 7.56
N LYS A 36 -13.30 18.18 7.65
CA LYS A 36 -13.90 19.52 7.62
C LYS A 36 -13.38 20.41 8.77
N GLU A 37 -13.31 19.89 9.99
CA GLU A 37 -12.73 20.60 11.13
C GLU A 37 -11.25 20.98 10.91
N CYS A 38 -10.44 20.06 10.34
CA CYS A 38 -9.03 20.33 10.05
C CYS A 38 -8.87 21.47 9.04
N ARG A 39 -9.73 21.47 8.03
CA ARG A 39 -9.74 22.49 6.97
C ARG A 39 -10.18 23.86 7.49
N GLU A 40 -11.20 23.90 8.34
CA GLU A 40 -11.66 25.13 9.02
C GLU A 40 -10.59 25.67 9.99
N GLY A 41 -9.86 24.79 10.66
CA GLY A 41 -8.73 25.14 11.53
C GLY A 41 -7.43 25.52 10.79
N ASN A 42 -7.42 25.51 9.45
CA ASN A 42 -6.25 25.77 8.60
C ASN A 42 -4.99 24.98 9.04
N MET A 43 -5.18 23.70 9.37
CA MET A 43 -4.11 22.83 9.85
C MET A 43 -3.13 22.48 8.71
N SER A 44 -1.87 22.23 9.05
CA SER A 44 -0.90 21.69 8.08
C SER A 44 -1.33 20.29 7.63
N ALA A 45 -1.07 19.92 6.37
CA ALA A 45 -1.39 18.60 5.81
C ALA A 45 -0.86 17.43 6.68
N ARG A 46 0.29 17.61 7.35
CA ARG A 46 0.85 16.60 8.26
C ARG A 46 -0.01 16.43 9.51
N GLU A 47 -0.48 17.53 10.08
CA GLU A 47 -1.29 17.55 11.29
C GLU A 47 -2.71 17.06 11.01
N GLU A 48 -3.28 17.46 9.88
CA GLU A 48 -4.54 16.93 9.35
C GLU A 48 -4.47 15.40 9.21
N THR A 49 -3.44 14.89 8.54
CA THR A 49 -3.25 13.44 8.37
C THR A 49 -3.14 12.73 9.72
N LYS A 50 -2.41 13.32 10.69
CA LYS A 50 -2.26 12.77 12.04
C LYS A 50 -3.59 12.74 12.79
N LYS A 51 -4.39 13.82 12.72
CA LYS A 51 -5.71 13.90 13.37
C LYS A 51 -6.68 12.90 12.74
N LEU A 52 -6.75 12.84 11.41
CA LEU A 52 -7.60 11.90 10.67
C LEU A 52 -7.25 10.45 11.00
N THR A 53 -5.96 10.13 11.01
CA THR A 53 -5.45 8.79 11.35
C THR A 53 -5.76 8.43 12.80
N GLY A 54 -5.62 9.38 13.73
CA GLY A 54 -5.99 9.19 15.13
C GLY A 54 -7.48 8.91 15.32
N THR A 55 -8.35 9.70 14.69
CA THR A 55 -9.80 9.46 14.72
C THR A 55 -10.15 8.08 14.15
N PHE A 56 -9.55 7.71 13.01
CA PHE A 56 -9.76 6.39 12.42
C PHE A 56 -9.41 5.26 13.38
N PHE A 57 -8.21 5.29 13.99
CA PHE A 57 -7.77 4.21 14.89
C PHE A 57 -8.60 4.13 16.17
N ASN A 58 -9.09 5.25 16.69
CA ASN A 58 -9.86 5.27 17.93
C ASN A 58 -11.31 4.79 17.76
N HIS A 59 -11.92 5.06 16.60
CA HIS A 59 -13.33 4.76 16.37
C HIS A 59 -13.56 3.52 15.52
N ARG A 60 -12.52 2.96 14.89
CA ARG A 60 -12.64 1.78 14.05
C ARG A 60 -12.95 0.57 14.91
N GLN A 61 -14.07 -0.08 14.59
CA GLN A 61 -14.41 -1.39 15.14
C GLN A 61 -13.54 -2.45 14.48
N VAL A 62 -12.97 -3.33 15.30
CA VAL A 62 -12.16 -4.47 14.88
C VAL A 62 -12.66 -5.72 15.58
N SER A 63 -12.46 -6.88 14.95
CA SER A 63 -12.81 -8.15 15.61
C SER A 63 -11.92 -8.40 16.83
N VAL A 64 -12.40 -9.20 17.79
CA VAL A 64 -11.61 -9.60 18.97
C VAL A 64 -10.28 -10.25 18.57
N GLN A 65 -10.30 -11.09 17.54
CA GLN A 65 -9.10 -11.74 17.01
C GLN A 65 -8.10 -10.71 16.49
N GLU A 66 -8.56 -9.76 15.67
CA GLU A 66 -7.73 -8.67 15.15
C GLU A 66 -7.17 -7.79 16.28
N ALA A 67 -7.98 -7.51 17.31
CA ALA A 67 -7.55 -6.74 18.48
C ALA A 67 -6.45 -7.46 19.27
N ILE A 68 -6.58 -8.77 19.50
CA ILE A 68 -5.55 -9.58 20.19
C ILE A 68 -4.24 -9.57 19.40
N TYR A 69 -4.30 -9.77 18.07
CA TYR A 69 -3.11 -9.74 17.21
C TYR A 69 -2.40 -8.38 17.29
N ARG A 70 -3.15 -7.27 17.22
CA ARG A 70 -2.61 -5.91 17.34
C ARG A 70 -2.02 -5.65 18.73
N ALA A 71 -2.70 -6.07 19.80
CA ALA A 71 -2.25 -5.88 21.19
C ALA A 71 -0.99 -6.70 21.53
N ALA A 72 -0.89 -7.91 20.97
CA ALA A 72 0.27 -8.79 21.14
C ALA A 72 1.46 -8.40 20.23
N GLY A 73 1.31 -7.38 19.38
CA GLY A 73 2.36 -6.96 18.44
C GLY A 73 2.68 -8.03 17.38
N VAL A 74 1.77 -8.97 17.14
CA VAL A 74 1.97 -10.04 16.16
C VAL A 74 1.70 -9.46 14.77
N PRO A 75 2.59 -9.68 13.79
CA PRO A 75 2.35 -9.21 12.44
C PRO A 75 1.09 -9.85 11.85
N LEU A 76 0.16 -9.01 11.39
CA LEU A 76 -0.99 -9.43 10.58
C LEU A 76 -0.53 -9.74 9.14
N PRO A 77 -1.30 -10.55 8.41
CA PRO A 77 -0.92 -11.84 7.83
C PRO A 77 0.47 -11.94 7.17
N TYR A 78 1.10 -13.11 7.32
CA TYR A 78 2.17 -13.56 6.44
C TYR A 78 1.59 -13.98 5.10
N SER A 79 1.70 -13.13 4.07
CA SER A 79 1.50 -13.56 2.70
C SER A 79 2.73 -14.34 2.22
N SER A 80 2.52 -15.51 1.63
CA SER A 80 3.58 -16.24 0.91
C SER A 80 4.05 -15.49 -0.34
N ARG A 81 3.21 -14.58 -0.86
CA ARG A 81 3.47 -13.78 -2.05
C ARG A 81 3.86 -12.36 -1.68
N LYS A 82 4.96 -11.88 -2.24
CA LYS A 82 5.39 -10.48 -2.17
C LYS A 82 4.39 -9.61 -2.95
N VAL A 83 3.95 -8.52 -2.36
CA VAL A 83 3.14 -7.51 -3.05
C VAL A 83 4.07 -6.40 -3.53
N ILE A 84 4.01 -6.09 -4.82
CA ILE A 84 4.80 -5.02 -5.45
C ILE A 84 3.82 -3.99 -6.01
N PHE A 85 4.03 -2.72 -5.65
CA PHE A 85 3.26 -1.61 -6.21
C PHE A 85 3.85 -1.19 -7.56
N ILE A 86 3.01 -1.10 -8.57
CA ILE A 86 3.38 -0.64 -9.91
C ILE A 86 2.63 0.66 -10.20
N SER A 87 3.37 1.76 -10.33
CA SER A 87 2.78 3.05 -10.68
C SER A 87 2.38 3.07 -12.15
N SER A 88 1.08 3.27 -12.43
CA SER A 88 0.59 3.52 -13.78
C SER A 88 0.74 4.98 -14.23
N HIS A 89 1.02 5.90 -13.31
CA HIS A 89 1.16 7.33 -13.61
C HIS A 89 2.59 7.70 -14.02
N SER A 90 2.70 8.60 -14.99
CA SER A 90 3.98 9.18 -15.46
C SER A 90 4.69 10.01 -14.40
N ASN A 91 3.92 10.69 -13.54
CA ASN A 91 4.41 11.49 -12.42
C ASN A 91 4.45 10.68 -11.12
N SER A 92 5.08 9.49 -11.14
CA SER A 92 5.25 8.71 -9.92
C SER A 92 6.13 9.49 -8.93
N CYS A 93 5.69 9.61 -7.67
CA CYS A 93 6.52 10.19 -6.62
C CYS A 93 7.84 9.41 -6.52
N ARG A 94 8.98 10.06 -6.79
CA ARG A 94 10.31 9.45 -6.68
C ARG A 94 10.89 9.76 -5.31
N PHE A 95 11.54 8.78 -4.72
CA PHE A 95 12.29 8.99 -3.50
C PHE A 95 13.62 9.66 -3.81
N LEU A 96 13.99 10.65 -3.01
CA LEU A 96 15.34 11.21 -3.03
C LEU A 96 16.34 10.17 -2.50
N LYS A 97 17.58 10.23 -2.98
CA LYS A 97 18.68 9.45 -2.41
C LYS A 97 18.81 9.79 -0.91
N PRO A 98 19.26 8.84 -0.06
CA PRO A 98 19.51 9.10 1.35
C PRO A 98 20.38 10.35 1.57
N GLN A 99 20.08 11.12 2.62
CA GLN A 99 20.72 12.42 2.87
C GLN A 99 22.25 12.35 2.96
N HIS A 100 22.82 11.23 3.44
CA HIS A 100 24.27 11.05 3.50
C HIS A 100 24.90 10.94 2.10
N ILE A 101 24.21 10.33 1.14
CA ILE A 101 24.66 10.25 -0.26
C ILE A 101 24.57 11.62 -0.89
N LEU A 102 23.42 12.30 -0.74
CA LEU A 102 23.21 13.64 -1.31
C LEU A 102 24.26 14.66 -0.86
N LYS A 103 24.72 14.58 0.40
CA LYS A 103 25.77 15.47 0.93
C LYS A 103 27.15 15.23 0.33
N GLN A 104 27.41 14.04 -0.21
CA GLN A 104 28.67 13.65 -0.83
C GLN A 104 28.65 13.84 -2.35
N MET A 105 27.50 14.15 -2.94
CA MET A 105 27.36 14.38 -4.37
C MET A 105 27.85 15.78 -4.75
N ASP A 106 28.41 15.89 -5.94
CA ASP A 106 28.74 17.19 -6.53
C ASP A 106 27.49 18.03 -6.71
N GLN A 107 27.61 19.34 -6.47
CA GLN A 107 26.48 20.28 -6.54
C GLN A 107 25.87 20.38 -7.94
N GLU A 108 26.61 20.00 -8.98
CA GLU A 108 26.14 19.98 -10.37
C GLU A 108 25.44 18.68 -10.77
N ASN A 109 25.48 17.64 -9.92
CA ASN A 109 24.87 16.36 -10.23
C ASN A 109 23.34 16.45 -10.10
N SER A 110 22.66 16.27 -11.24
CA SER A 110 21.19 16.34 -11.33
C SER A 110 20.48 15.03 -10.94
N ASP A 111 21.22 13.93 -10.77
CA ASP A 111 20.67 12.62 -10.40
C ASP A 111 20.52 12.48 -8.87
N ILE A 112 19.56 13.20 -8.31
CA ILE A 112 19.25 13.19 -6.87
C ILE A 112 18.23 12.10 -6.47
N TYR A 113 17.68 11.36 -7.44
CA TYR A 113 16.58 10.42 -7.23
C TYR A 113 17.05 8.97 -7.12
N MET A 114 16.30 8.15 -6.38
CA MET A 114 16.53 6.71 -6.36
C MET A 114 15.94 6.05 -7.61
N SER A 115 16.63 5.02 -8.12
CA SER A 115 16.13 4.21 -9.22
C SER A 115 14.87 3.44 -8.82
N ASN A 116 13.77 3.70 -9.52
CA ASN A 116 12.49 3.05 -9.27
C ASN A 116 12.36 1.75 -10.10
N LEU A 117 11.18 1.12 -10.08
CA LEU A 117 10.91 -0.07 -10.90
C LEU A 117 10.91 0.26 -12.40
N ALA A 118 10.36 1.42 -12.77
CA ALA A 118 10.23 1.85 -14.16
C ALA A 118 11.61 2.10 -14.80
N ASP A 119 12.50 2.81 -14.11
CA ASP A 119 13.87 3.09 -14.58
C ASP A 119 14.58 1.77 -14.90
N LYS A 120 14.48 0.78 -13.99
CA LYS A 120 15.06 -0.57 -14.17
C LYS A 120 14.42 -1.35 -15.30
N TYR A 121 13.13 -1.18 -15.52
CA TYR A 121 12.43 -1.79 -16.64
C TYR A 121 12.91 -1.20 -17.97
N PHE A 122 13.17 0.10 -18.04
CA PHE A 122 13.72 0.75 -19.23
C PHE A 122 15.21 0.41 -19.46
N ASP A 123 15.99 0.23 -18.39
CA ASP A 123 17.41 -0.13 -18.44
C ASP A 123 17.66 -1.64 -18.67
N ARG A 124 16.61 -2.44 -18.91
CA ARG A 124 16.75 -3.90 -19.08
C ARG A 124 17.49 -4.25 -20.38
N PRO A 125 18.25 -5.36 -20.41
CA PRO A 125 18.82 -5.88 -21.65
C PRO A 125 17.73 -6.21 -22.69
N LEU A 126 17.97 -5.83 -23.94
CA LEU A 126 17.09 -6.14 -25.07
C LEU A 126 17.45 -7.51 -25.67
N ASP A 127 17.06 -8.60 -25.01
CA ASP A 127 17.16 -9.96 -25.55
C ASP A 127 15.91 -10.32 -26.39
N SER A 128 15.96 -11.35 -27.23
CA SER A 128 14.87 -11.70 -28.17
C SER A 128 13.53 -12.08 -27.53
N ASP A 129 13.49 -12.39 -26.24
CA ASP A 129 12.27 -12.68 -25.46
C ASP A 129 11.64 -11.41 -24.82
N SER A 130 12.07 -10.22 -25.25
CA SER A 130 11.89 -8.93 -24.56
C SER A 130 10.51 -8.24 -24.67
N ASN A 131 9.49 -8.90 -25.21
CA ASN A 131 8.13 -8.35 -25.22
C ASN A 131 7.37 -8.63 -23.91
N ILE A 132 8.03 -8.38 -22.77
CA ILE A 132 7.44 -8.45 -21.43
C ILE A 132 6.94 -7.08 -21.02
N CYS A 133 5.79 -7.02 -20.35
CA CYS A 133 5.31 -5.75 -19.78
C CYS A 133 5.99 -5.47 -18.43
N MET A 134 5.85 -4.25 -17.92
CA MET A 134 6.44 -3.87 -16.62
C MET A 134 5.92 -4.72 -15.46
N ALA A 135 4.71 -5.27 -15.55
CA ALA A 135 4.15 -6.16 -14.54
C ALA A 135 4.81 -7.55 -14.55
N ASP A 136 5.01 -8.14 -15.73
CA ASP A 136 5.72 -9.41 -15.88
C ASP A 136 7.19 -9.27 -15.47
N PHE A 137 7.81 -8.14 -15.81
CA PHE A 137 9.16 -7.83 -15.34
C PHE A 137 9.22 -7.78 -13.81
N ALA A 138 8.23 -7.18 -13.15
CA ALA A 138 8.19 -7.09 -11.70
C ALA A 138 7.88 -8.42 -10.99
N SER A 139 7.19 -9.36 -11.66
CA SER A 139 6.92 -10.69 -11.11
C SER A 139 8.12 -11.62 -11.23
N ASP A 140 8.81 -11.57 -12.37
CA ASP A 140 9.78 -12.60 -12.75
C ASP A 140 11.22 -12.21 -12.38
N TYR A 141 11.50 -10.92 -12.26
CA TYR A 141 12.84 -10.40 -11.96
C TYR A 141 12.88 -9.75 -10.58
N ASP A 142 13.83 -10.19 -9.75
CA ASP A 142 14.08 -9.60 -8.42
C ASP A 142 15.43 -8.86 -8.45
N ILE A 143 15.45 -7.65 -7.89
CA ILE A 143 16.66 -6.82 -7.90
C ILE A 143 17.64 -7.35 -6.85
N VAL A 144 18.73 -7.95 -7.31
CA VAL A 144 19.82 -8.39 -6.44
C VAL A 144 20.77 -7.21 -6.24
N SER A 145 20.65 -6.51 -5.11
CA SER A 145 21.72 -5.61 -4.66
C SER A 145 23.00 -6.43 -4.46
N ALA A 146 24.16 -5.89 -4.83
CA ALA A 146 25.47 -6.54 -4.65
C ALA A 146 25.72 -7.03 -3.21
N THR A 147 25.09 -6.41 -2.21
CA THR A 147 25.17 -6.83 -0.80
C THR A 147 24.46 -8.17 -0.54
N ARG A 148 23.48 -8.54 -1.37
CA ARG A 148 22.69 -9.78 -1.24
C ARG A 148 23.42 -10.99 -1.81
N SER A 149 24.33 -10.81 -2.77
CA SER A 149 25.20 -11.88 -3.30
C SER A 149 26.13 -12.50 -2.24
N ALA A 150 26.31 -11.84 -1.09
CA ALA A 150 27.12 -12.35 0.01
C ALA A 150 26.37 -13.32 0.96
N LYS A 151 25.04 -13.51 0.83
CA LYS A 151 24.31 -14.53 1.60
C LYS A 151 23.88 -15.67 0.68
N LYS A 152 24.49 -16.84 0.92
CA LYS A 152 24.30 -18.12 0.23
C LYS A 152 22.85 -18.35 -0.27
N PRO A 153 22.67 -19.00 -1.43
CA PRO A 153 21.34 -19.32 -1.94
C PRO A 153 20.57 -20.12 -0.87
N ARG A 154 19.35 -19.68 -0.55
CA ARG A 154 18.41 -20.45 0.26
C ARG A 154 18.25 -21.81 -0.43
N ASN A 155 18.63 -22.87 0.26
CA ASN A 155 18.46 -24.25 -0.20
C ASN A 155 17.04 -24.44 -0.75
N SER A 156 16.98 -25.02 -1.95
CA SER A 156 15.75 -25.53 -2.54
C SER A 156 15.12 -26.51 -1.55
N ILE A 157 13.93 -26.18 -1.03
CA ILE A 157 13.11 -27.16 -0.33
C ILE A 157 12.55 -28.07 -1.43
N LYS A 158 13.33 -29.10 -1.76
CA LYS A 158 12.82 -30.32 -2.36
C LYS A 158 12.34 -31.23 -1.23
N ASN A 159 11.18 -31.84 -1.47
CA ASN A 159 10.55 -32.96 -0.75
C ASN A 159 9.60 -32.58 0.41
N LEU A 160 8.30 -32.56 0.14
CA LEU A 160 7.40 -33.73 0.18
C LEU A 160 6.26 -33.52 -0.82
#